data_AF-A0A2W7BZP4-F1
#
_entry.id   AF-A0A2W7BZP4-F1
#
_cell.length_a   1.000
_cell.length_b   1.000
_cell.length_c   1.000
_cell.angle_alpha   90.00
_cell.angle_beta   90.00
_cell.angle_gamma   90.00
#
_symmetry.space_group_name_H-M   'P 1'
#
loop_
_entity.id
_entity.type
_entity.pdbx_description
1 polymer ?
#
loop_
_entity_poly.entity_id
_entity_poly.type
_entity_poly.pdbx_seq_one_letter_code
_entity_poly.pdbx_strand_id
1 'polypeptide(L)'
;MCVSVTDGDHQAPPKADSGIPFLVISNINSGKFDFSNTRYVPESYYQSLQENKTPKKGDIVYSVVGSYGIPVLVETDIKFCFQRHIALLRPLEQVSSKYLLYALKANFVMEQATEVATGTAQLTVTLTGLRKIKVPYVSFPEQMEIVKRIEAAYSLIEKIESKYFQAMSSMNNLDQSILSKAFRGELVEQDPNDEPASVLLERIQKEREKEKTKVKQTGAKKLKN
;
A
#
# COMPACT_ATOMS: atom_id res chain seq x y z
N MET A 1 14.58 -24.46 -9.86
CA MET A 1 13.44 -23.76 -9.21
C MET A 1 12.26 -23.56 -10.16
N CYS A 2 12.49 -23.12 -11.40
CA CYS A 2 11.42 -22.83 -12.37
C CYS A 2 11.50 -23.73 -13.61
N VAL A 3 10.36 -24.08 -14.19
CA VAL A 3 10.25 -24.72 -15.52
C VAL A 3 10.62 -23.70 -16.60
N SER A 4 10.11 -22.47 -16.46
CA SER A 4 10.38 -21.39 -17.41
C SER A 4 10.64 -20.07 -16.69
N VAL A 5 11.58 -19.32 -17.25
CA VAL A 5 11.85 -17.92 -16.91
C VAL A 5 11.83 -17.15 -18.22
N THR A 6 10.79 -16.37 -18.44
CA THR A 6 10.52 -15.62 -19.67
C THR A 6 10.18 -14.18 -19.31
N ASP A 7 10.06 -13.31 -20.32
CA ASP A 7 9.49 -11.98 -20.17
C ASP A 7 8.24 -11.82 -21.02
N GLY A 8 7.58 -10.68 -20.84
CA GLY A 8 6.45 -10.28 -21.67
C GLY A 8 6.82 -10.08 -23.13
N ASP A 9 5.85 -9.66 -23.93
CA ASP A 9 6.16 -9.42 -25.34
C ASP A 9 7.08 -8.21 -25.55
N HIS A 10 7.85 -8.22 -26.64
CA HIS A 10 8.77 -7.14 -26.99
C HIS A 10 8.15 -6.11 -27.94
N GLN A 11 7.03 -6.44 -28.59
CA GLN A 11 6.36 -5.48 -29.46
C GLN A 11 5.56 -4.46 -28.66
N ALA A 12 5.33 -3.30 -29.27
CA ALA A 12 4.41 -2.32 -28.71
C ALA A 12 2.99 -2.90 -28.77
N PRO A 13 2.30 -3.09 -27.63
CA PRO A 13 0.98 -3.69 -27.63
C PRO A 13 -0.01 -2.77 -28.36
N PRO A 14 -0.92 -3.32 -29.17
CA PRO A 14 -2.03 -2.57 -29.71
C PRO A 14 -2.89 -2.05 -28.55
N LYS A 15 -3.26 -0.77 -28.60
CA LYS A 15 -4.10 -0.16 -27.57
C LYS A 15 -5.56 -0.41 -27.88
N ALA A 16 -6.34 -0.70 -26.85
CA ALA A 16 -7.79 -0.78 -26.91
C ALA A 16 -8.40 0.01 -25.74
N ASP A 17 -9.66 0.45 -25.89
CA ASP A 17 -10.40 1.13 -24.83
C ASP A 17 -10.93 0.15 -23.77
N SER A 18 -11.08 -1.13 -24.14
CA SER A 18 -11.45 -2.24 -23.26
C SER A 18 -10.83 -3.56 -23.76
N GLY A 19 -10.74 -4.56 -22.87
CA GLY A 19 -10.19 -5.87 -23.21
C GLY A 19 -9.34 -6.45 -22.09
N ILE A 20 -8.18 -7.00 -22.43
CA ILE A 20 -7.25 -7.61 -21.47
C ILE A 20 -6.39 -6.52 -20.81
N PRO A 21 -6.34 -6.45 -19.47
CA PRO A 21 -5.43 -5.56 -18.76
C PRO A 21 -3.97 -5.76 -19.18
N PHE A 22 -3.31 -4.64 -19.47
CA PHE A 22 -1.90 -4.55 -19.75
C PHE A 22 -1.19 -3.91 -18.55
N LEU A 23 -0.39 -4.71 -17.86
CA LEU A 23 0.29 -4.29 -16.64
C LEU A 23 1.69 -3.76 -16.92
N VAL A 24 2.03 -2.69 -16.22
CA VAL A 24 3.39 -2.13 -16.15
C VAL A 24 3.92 -2.24 -14.72
N ILE A 25 5.18 -1.86 -14.50
CA ILE A 25 5.84 -2.00 -13.19
C ILE A 25 5.06 -1.29 -12.06
N SER A 26 4.46 -0.13 -12.35
CA SER A 26 3.65 0.59 -11.35
C SER A 26 2.42 -0.17 -10.89
N ASN A 27 1.91 -1.13 -11.67
CA ASN A 27 0.79 -1.98 -11.27
C ASN A 27 1.19 -3.14 -10.35
N ILE A 28 2.50 -3.35 -10.12
CA ILE A 28 3.03 -4.43 -9.28
C ILE A 28 4.03 -3.95 -8.21
N ASN A 29 4.36 -2.66 -8.18
CA ASN A 29 5.39 -2.09 -7.32
C ASN A 29 5.09 -2.23 -5.81
N SER A 30 3.81 -2.37 -5.44
CA SER A 30 3.35 -2.58 -4.06
C SER A 30 3.54 -4.03 -3.58
N GLY A 31 3.98 -4.93 -4.46
CA GLY A 31 4.02 -6.36 -4.18
C GLY A 31 2.66 -7.06 -4.33
N LYS A 32 1.64 -6.36 -4.83
CA LYS A 32 0.31 -6.87 -5.20
C LYS A 32 -0.07 -6.35 -6.59
N PHE A 33 -0.97 -7.05 -7.27
CA PHE A 33 -1.50 -6.58 -8.54
C PHE A 33 -2.52 -5.45 -8.33
N ASP A 34 -2.32 -4.34 -9.03
CA ASP A 34 -3.28 -3.24 -9.14
C ASP A 34 -3.84 -3.15 -10.57
N PHE A 35 -5.11 -3.52 -10.71
CA PHE A 35 -5.87 -3.50 -11.96
C PHE A 35 -6.71 -2.22 -12.15
N SER A 36 -6.68 -1.27 -11.21
CA SER A 36 -7.58 -0.10 -11.24
C SER A 36 -7.26 0.87 -12.37
N ASN A 37 -5.98 1.07 -12.66
CA ASN A 37 -5.50 2.01 -13.68
C ASN A 37 -4.60 1.29 -14.70
N THR A 38 -5.22 0.41 -15.50
CA THR A 38 -4.52 -0.36 -16.54
C THR A 38 -4.91 0.10 -17.92
N ARG A 39 -3.96 0.03 -18.85
CA ARG A 39 -4.26 0.07 -20.28
C ARG A 39 -4.86 -1.26 -20.71
N TYR A 40 -5.57 -1.28 -21.82
CA TYR A 40 -6.13 -2.52 -22.35
C TYR A 40 -5.55 -2.86 -23.72
N VAL A 41 -5.49 -4.16 -23.99
CA VAL A 41 -5.19 -4.73 -25.30
C VAL A 41 -6.37 -5.56 -25.79
N PRO A 42 -6.60 -5.66 -27.11
CA PRO A 42 -7.62 -6.55 -27.67
C PRO A 42 -7.40 -8.01 -27.25
N GLU A 43 -8.49 -8.76 -27.06
CA GLU A 43 -8.43 -10.21 -26.76
C GLU A 43 -7.68 -10.98 -27.86
N SER A 44 -7.83 -10.58 -29.12
CA SER A 44 -7.14 -11.21 -30.26
C SER A 44 -5.61 -11.13 -30.14
N TYR A 45 -5.10 -10.00 -29.63
CA TYR A 45 -3.67 -9.85 -29.35
C TYR A 45 -3.25 -10.81 -28.23
N TYR A 46 -3.99 -10.87 -27.13
CA TYR A 46 -3.69 -11.79 -26.03
C TYR A 46 -3.70 -13.26 -26.47
N GLN A 47 -4.66 -13.66 -27.30
CA GLN A 47 -4.75 -15.01 -27.85
C GLN A 47 -3.61 -15.36 -28.81
N SER A 48 -2.98 -14.36 -29.43
CA SER A 48 -1.80 -14.56 -30.28
C SER A 48 -0.50 -14.76 -29.48
N LEU A 49 -0.50 -14.45 -28.18
CA LEU A 49 0.67 -14.61 -27.33
C LEU A 49 0.97 -16.09 -27.09
N GLN A 50 2.26 -16.40 -26.98
CA GLN A 50 2.71 -17.74 -26.61
C GLN A 50 2.31 -18.08 -25.17
N GLU A 51 2.00 -19.35 -24.91
CA GLU A 51 1.53 -19.84 -23.61
C GLU A 51 2.53 -19.61 -22.46
N ASN A 52 3.82 -19.53 -22.78
CA ASN A 52 4.90 -19.23 -21.84
C ASN A 52 5.08 -17.72 -21.56
N LYS A 53 4.29 -16.85 -22.22
CA LYS A 53 4.22 -15.40 -21.98
C LYS A 53 2.90 -14.97 -21.36
N THR A 54 1.93 -15.89 -21.26
CA THR A 54 0.65 -15.65 -20.57
C THR A 54 0.73 -16.16 -19.13
N PRO A 55 0.59 -15.27 -18.12
CA PRO A 55 0.61 -15.66 -16.72
C PRO A 55 -0.54 -16.59 -16.37
N LYS A 56 -0.25 -17.59 -15.52
CA LYS A 56 -1.23 -18.51 -14.96
C LYS A 56 -1.19 -18.45 -13.44
N LYS A 57 -2.27 -18.90 -12.80
CA LYS A 57 -2.35 -19.01 -11.34
C LYS A 57 -1.23 -19.89 -10.82
N GLY A 58 -0.51 -19.40 -9.81
CA GLY A 58 0.69 -20.04 -9.25
C GLY A 58 2.00 -19.63 -9.91
N ASP A 59 1.98 -18.90 -11.04
CA ASP A 59 3.18 -18.25 -11.56
C ASP A 59 3.59 -17.07 -10.68
N ILE A 60 4.85 -16.64 -10.79
CA ILE A 60 5.37 -15.44 -10.15
C ILE A 60 5.76 -14.44 -11.22
N VAL A 61 5.28 -13.22 -11.04
CA VAL A 61 5.69 -12.05 -11.81
C VAL A 61 6.82 -11.35 -11.06
N TYR A 62 7.88 -10.95 -11.76
CA TYR A 62 9.05 -10.32 -11.15
C TYR A 62 9.44 -9.05 -11.91
N SER A 63 9.56 -7.93 -11.21
CA SER A 63 10.01 -6.69 -11.85
C SER A 63 11.50 -6.77 -12.18
N VAL A 64 11.86 -6.45 -13.43
CA VAL A 64 13.25 -6.53 -13.90
C VAL A 64 13.84 -5.19 -14.32
N VAL A 65 13.05 -4.13 -14.45
CA VAL A 65 13.51 -2.82 -14.92
C VAL A 65 13.08 -1.71 -13.96
N GLY A 66 13.94 -0.72 -13.71
CA GLY A 66 13.62 0.41 -12.82
C GLY A 66 13.53 -0.05 -11.36
N SER A 67 12.32 -0.14 -10.81
CA SER A 67 12.06 -0.78 -9.50
C SER A 67 12.09 -2.31 -9.65
N TYR A 68 13.26 -2.87 -9.92
CA TYR A 68 13.48 -4.32 -10.05
C TYR A 68 13.44 -5.02 -8.67
N GLY A 69 13.35 -6.34 -8.68
CA GLY A 69 13.48 -7.12 -7.45
C GLY A 69 12.17 -7.44 -6.73
N ILE A 70 11.02 -7.13 -7.34
CA ILE A 70 9.71 -7.23 -6.70
C ILE A 70 8.98 -8.45 -7.25
N PRO A 71 8.92 -9.58 -6.49
CA PRO A 71 8.12 -10.73 -6.86
C PRO A 71 6.66 -10.58 -6.40
N VAL A 72 5.73 -10.92 -7.29
CA VAL A 72 4.28 -10.94 -7.04
C VAL A 72 3.70 -12.26 -7.50
N LEU A 73 2.98 -12.95 -6.60
CA LEU A 73 2.35 -14.23 -6.89
C LEU A 73 1.03 -14.02 -7.63
N VAL A 74 0.83 -14.75 -8.74
CA VAL A 74 -0.42 -14.75 -9.50
C VAL A 74 -1.46 -15.61 -8.79
N GLU A 75 -2.34 -14.98 -8.01
CA GLU A 75 -3.47 -15.64 -7.34
C GLU A 75 -4.82 -15.34 -8.00
N THR A 76 -4.85 -14.36 -8.90
CA THR A 76 -6.05 -13.91 -9.62
C THR A 76 -6.38 -14.80 -10.81
N ASP A 77 -7.68 -14.90 -11.13
CA ASP A 77 -8.18 -15.55 -12.34
C ASP A 77 -8.37 -14.55 -13.50
N ILE A 78 -8.09 -13.25 -13.26
CA ILE A 78 -8.10 -12.21 -14.29
C ILE A 78 -6.95 -12.49 -15.27
N LYS A 79 -7.27 -12.56 -16.57
CA LYS A 79 -6.26 -12.59 -17.62
C LYS A 79 -5.59 -11.24 -17.75
N PHE A 80 -4.27 -11.21 -17.83
CA PHE A 80 -3.52 -9.99 -18.07
C PHE A 80 -2.22 -10.30 -18.81
N CYS A 81 -1.61 -9.28 -19.41
CA CYS A 81 -0.31 -9.40 -20.05
C CYS A 81 0.58 -8.20 -19.70
N PHE A 82 1.86 -8.32 -20.03
CA PHE A 82 2.86 -7.29 -19.80
C PHE A 82 3.95 -7.38 -20.86
N GLN A 83 4.89 -6.43 -20.82
CA GLN A 83 6.04 -6.33 -21.71
C GLN A 83 7.34 -6.79 -21.04
N ARG A 84 8.45 -6.68 -21.79
CA ARG A 84 9.84 -6.99 -21.39
C ARG A 84 10.35 -6.47 -20.03
N HIS A 85 9.66 -5.51 -19.41
CA HIS A 85 10.05 -4.92 -18.13
C HIS A 85 9.67 -5.77 -16.91
N ILE A 86 8.93 -6.84 -17.18
CA ILE A 86 8.39 -7.76 -16.19
C ILE A 86 8.74 -9.17 -16.67
N ALA A 87 9.32 -9.97 -15.79
CA ALA A 87 9.60 -11.37 -16.01
C ALA A 87 8.48 -12.26 -15.46
N LEU A 88 8.24 -13.38 -16.13
CA LEU A 88 7.34 -14.46 -15.72
C LEU A 88 8.17 -15.67 -15.30
N LEU A 89 7.95 -16.14 -14.08
CA LEU A 89 8.61 -17.29 -13.49
C LEU A 89 7.55 -18.35 -13.22
N ARG A 90 7.67 -19.50 -13.89
CA ARG A 90 6.78 -20.65 -13.67
C ARG A 90 7.50 -21.67 -12.77
N PRO A 91 7.07 -21.87 -11.51
CA PRO A 91 7.69 -22.84 -10.61
C PRO A 91 7.63 -24.28 -11.18
N LEU A 92 8.56 -25.13 -10.75
CA LEU A 92 8.45 -26.59 -10.92
C LEU A 92 7.31 -27.14 -10.06
N GLU A 93 6.71 -28.27 -10.46
CA GLU A 93 5.64 -28.92 -9.67
C GLU A 93 6.08 -29.27 -8.24
N GLN A 94 7.37 -29.54 -8.05
CA GLN A 94 8.00 -29.86 -6.76
C GLN A 94 8.37 -28.61 -5.94
N VAL A 95 8.04 -27.42 -6.43
CA VAL A 95 8.34 -26.14 -5.80
C VAL A 95 7.04 -25.41 -5.51
N SER A 96 6.76 -25.17 -4.23
CA SER A 96 5.63 -24.36 -3.82
C SER A 96 5.79 -22.92 -4.33
N SER A 97 4.78 -22.37 -5.02
CA SER A 97 4.79 -20.99 -5.50
C SER A 97 4.97 -19.98 -4.36
N LYS A 98 4.37 -20.24 -3.19
CA LYS A 98 4.54 -19.40 -2.00
C LYS A 98 5.97 -19.47 -1.46
N TYR A 99 6.58 -20.66 -1.45
CA TYR A 99 7.97 -20.81 -1.05
C TYR A 99 8.89 -20.01 -1.97
N LEU A 100 8.71 -20.15 -3.30
CA LEU A 100 9.51 -19.40 -4.27
C LEU A 100 9.29 -17.89 -4.14
N LEU A 101 8.04 -17.43 -3.89
CA LEU A 101 7.74 -16.03 -3.61
C LEU A 101 8.56 -15.51 -2.43
N TYR A 102 8.53 -16.19 -1.28
CA TYR A 102 9.27 -15.74 -0.10
C TYR A 102 10.78 -15.84 -0.28
N ALA A 103 11.25 -16.89 -0.96
CA ALA A 103 12.66 -17.02 -1.27
C ALA A 103 13.15 -15.87 -2.15
N LEU A 104 12.36 -15.46 -3.15
CA LEU A 104 12.68 -14.30 -4.01
C LEU A 104 12.60 -12.96 -3.28
N LYS A 105 11.81 -12.85 -2.20
CA LYS A 105 11.74 -11.66 -1.35
C LYS A 105 12.92 -11.53 -0.38
N ALA A 106 13.72 -12.57 -0.21
CA ALA A 106 14.81 -12.55 0.76
C ALA A 106 15.93 -11.60 0.33
N ASN A 107 16.55 -10.93 1.30
CA ASN A 107 17.58 -9.91 1.06
C ASN A 107 18.75 -10.43 0.20
N PHE A 108 19.21 -11.66 0.45
CA PHE A 108 20.31 -12.25 -0.33
C PHE A 108 19.96 -12.48 -1.82
N VAL A 109 18.68 -12.61 -2.18
CA VAL A 109 18.25 -12.65 -3.58
C VAL A 109 18.24 -11.24 -4.18
N MET A 110 17.78 -10.25 -3.42
CA MET A 110 17.80 -8.85 -3.85
C MET A 110 19.22 -8.32 -4.06
N GLU A 111 20.17 -8.73 -3.22
CA GLU A 111 21.60 -8.44 -3.37
C GLU A 111 22.14 -9.03 -4.67
N GLN A 112 21.92 -10.32 -4.92
CA GLN A 112 22.30 -10.97 -6.19
C GLN A 112 21.64 -10.30 -7.41
N ALA A 113 20.37 -9.91 -7.30
CA ALA A 113 19.66 -9.20 -8.36
C ALA A 113 20.33 -7.84 -8.66
N THR A 114 20.77 -7.14 -7.63
CA THR A 114 21.49 -5.87 -7.74
C THR A 114 22.87 -6.05 -8.37
N GLU A 115 23.61 -7.10 -8.03
CA GLU A 115 24.92 -7.41 -8.62
C GLU A 115 24.84 -7.68 -10.13
N VAL A 116 23.76 -8.31 -10.60
CA VAL A 116 23.57 -8.61 -12.02
C VAL A 116 22.81 -7.52 -12.78
N ALA A 117 22.33 -6.47 -12.07
CA ALA A 117 21.63 -5.36 -12.69
C ALA A 117 22.60 -4.52 -13.52
N THR A 118 22.19 -4.16 -14.73
CA THR A 118 22.99 -3.35 -15.65
C THR A 118 22.28 -2.06 -16.02
N GLY A 119 23.04 -1.06 -16.48
CA GLY A 119 22.54 0.26 -16.87
C GLY A 119 22.81 1.33 -15.80
N THR A 120 22.97 2.58 -16.23
CA THR A 120 23.32 3.71 -15.34
C THR A 120 22.08 4.53 -14.95
N ALA A 121 21.26 4.92 -15.92
CA ALA A 121 20.04 5.69 -15.69
C ALA A 121 18.81 4.83 -15.34
N GLN A 122 18.76 3.60 -15.85
CA GLN A 122 17.67 2.66 -15.61
C GLN A 122 18.23 1.25 -15.40
N LEU A 123 18.41 0.90 -14.13
CA LEU A 123 18.91 -0.42 -13.75
C LEU A 123 17.95 -1.52 -14.22
N THR A 124 18.53 -2.55 -14.81
CA THR A 124 17.80 -3.67 -15.42
C THR A 124 18.45 -5.01 -15.07
N VAL A 125 17.69 -5.88 -14.43
CA VAL A 125 18.02 -7.29 -14.23
C VAL A 125 17.71 -8.05 -15.52
N THR A 126 18.73 -8.34 -16.33
CA THR A 126 18.52 -9.11 -17.57
C THR A 126 17.97 -10.51 -17.27
N LEU A 127 17.23 -11.12 -18.19
CA LEU A 127 16.77 -12.51 -18.03
C LEU A 127 17.93 -13.49 -17.79
N THR A 128 19.08 -13.24 -18.43
CA THR A 128 20.30 -14.03 -18.21
C THR A 128 20.82 -13.87 -16.79
N GLY A 129 20.78 -12.65 -16.23
CA GLY A 129 21.10 -12.38 -14.83
C GLY A 129 20.11 -13.06 -13.89
N LEU A 130 18.82 -12.92 -14.13
CA LEU A 130 17.75 -13.54 -13.32
C LEU A 130 17.89 -15.06 -13.24
N ARG A 131 18.25 -15.73 -14.35
CA ARG A 131 18.49 -17.19 -14.37
C ARG A 131 19.74 -17.62 -13.57
N LYS A 132 20.68 -16.71 -13.29
CA LYS A 132 21.89 -17.00 -12.50
C LYS A 132 21.68 -16.82 -11.00
N ILE A 133 20.60 -16.16 -10.58
CA ILE A 133 20.30 -15.94 -9.17
C ILE A 133 20.12 -17.29 -8.47
N LYS A 134 20.86 -17.48 -7.37
CA LYS A 134 20.82 -18.68 -6.56
C LYS A 134 19.72 -18.53 -5.51
N VAL A 135 18.85 -19.53 -5.46
CA VAL A 135 17.76 -19.64 -4.50
C VAL A 135 17.88 -21.00 -3.80
N PRO A 136 17.78 -21.07 -2.46
CA PRO A 136 17.89 -22.32 -1.73
C PRO A 136 16.78 -23.29 -2.14
N TYR A 137 17.17 -24.53 -2.37
CA TYR A 137 16.24 -25.62 -2.65
C TYR A 137 16.20 -26.57 -1.47
N VAL A 138 15.00 -26.87 -0.99
CA VAL A 138 14.74 -27.78 0.11
C VAL A 138 13.59 -28.73 -0.25
N SER A 139 13.41 -29.79 0.54
CA SER A 139 12.35 -30.78 0.30
C SER A 139 10.95 -30.15 0.32
N PHE A 140 10.00 -30.68 -0.46
CA PHE A 140 8.65 -30.12 -0.51
C PHE A 140 7.96 -30.00 0.87
N PRO A 141 8.04 -30.99 1.78
CA PRO A 141 7.50 -30.85 3.14
C PRO A 141 8.14 -29.70 3.93
N GLU A 142 9.46 -29.52 3.78
CA GLU A 142 10.20 -28.44 4.43
C GLU A 142 9.83 -27.06 3.84
N GLN A 143 9.63 -26.97 2.52
CA GLN A 143 9.11 -25.75 1.88
C GLN A 143 7.76 -25.34 2.49
N MET A 144 6.86 -26.30 2.70
CA MET A 144 5.54 -26.03 3.27
C MET A 144 5.62 -25.60 4.74
N GLU A 145 6.51 -26.19 5.52
CA GLU A 145 6.75 -25.78 6.91
C GLU A 145 7.35 -24.36 7.00
N ILE A 146 8.30 -24.02 6.11
CA ILE A 146 8.85 -22.66 6.01
C ILE A 146 7.74 -21.66 5.68
N VAL A 147 6.93 -21.94 4.64
CA VAL A 147 5.80 -21.09 4.24
C VAL A 147 4.84 -20.90 5.41
N LYS A 148 4.48 -21.97 6.12
CA LYS A 148 3.58 -21.92 7.28
C LYS A 148 4.09 -20.98 8.37
N ARG A 149 5.40 -21.02 8.70
CA ARG A 149 5.99 -20.14 9.71
C ARG A 149 5.98 -18.68 9.29
N ILE A 150 6.31 -18.41 8.02
CA ILE A 150 6.31 -17.05 7.47
C ILE A 150 4.90 -16.47 7.46
N GLU A 151 3.91 -17.22 6.97
CA GLU A 151 2.50 -16.81 6.95
C GLU A 151 1.95 -16.59 8.37
N ALA A 152 2.32 -17.44 9.33
CA ALA A 152 1.95 -17.24 10.73
C ALA A 152 2.53 -15.93 11.29
N ALA A 153 3.77 -15.58 10.94
CA ALA A 153 4.38 -14.32 11.33
C ALA A 153 3.69 -13.11 10.68
N TYR A 154 3.39 -13.16 9.37
CA TYR A 154 2.62 -12.11 8.69
C TYR A 154 1.23 -11.92 9.31
N SER A 155 0.52 -13.00 9.64
CA SER A 155 -0.78 -12.93 10.30
C SER A 155 -0.70 -12.27 11.68
N LEU A 156 0.39 -12.45 12.42
CA LEU A 156 0.61 -11.75 13.69
C LEU A 156 0.88 -10.26 13.47
N ILE A 157 1.65 -9.90 12.44
CA ILE A 157 1.91 -8.50 12.08
C ILE A 157 0.60 -7.78 11.75
N GLU A 158 -0.25 -8.36 10.91
CA GLU A 158 -1.57 -7.80 10.57
C GLU A 158 -2.46 -7.60 11.81
N LYS A 159 -2.44 -8.55 12.76
CA LYS A 159 -3.19 -8.42 14.02
C LYS A 159 -2.67 -7.27 14.88
N ILE A 160 -1.36 -7.07 14.95
CA ILE A 160 -0.75 -5.97 15.71
C ILE A 160 -1.11 -4.64 15.06
N GLU A 161 -1.01 -4.55 13.74
CA GLU A 161 -1.36 -3.35 12.97
C GLU A 161 -2.84 -2.99 13.17
N SER A 162 -3.74 -3.98 13.08
CA SER A 162 -5.17 -3.75 13.35
C SER A 162 -5.43 -3.25 14.77
N LYS A 163 -4.76 -3.81 15.78
CA LYS A 163 -4.89 -3.34 17.17
C LYS A 163 -4.36 -1.93 17.35
N TYR A 164 -3.26 -1.59 16.69
CA TYR A 164 -2.69 -0.25 16.71
C TYR A 164 -3.69 0.78 16.17
N PHE A 165 -4.30 0.53 15.01
CA PHE A 165 -5.30 1.44 14.43
C PHE A 165 -6.56 1.57 15.31
N GLN A 166 -7.02 0.47 15.92
CA GLN A 166 -8.14 0.51 16.88
C GLN A 166 -7.82 1.36 18.12
N ALA A 167 -6.61 1.21 18.68
CA ALA A 167 -6.16 2.00 19.82
C ALA A 167 -6.07 3.49 19.46
N MET A 168 -5.52 3.82 18.29
CA MET A 168 -5.43 5.21 17.81
C MET A 168 -6.82 5.83 17.63
N SER A 169 -7.76 5.11 17.03
CA SER A 169 -9.15 5.57 16.91
C SER A 169 -9.82 5.76 18.28
N SER A 170 -9.58 4.86 19.23
CA SER A 170 -10.12 4.96 20.59
C SER A 170 -9.55 6.15 21.34
N MET A 171 -8.26 6.47 21.17
CA MET A 171 -7.62 7.63 21.79
C MET A 171 -8.24 8.94 21.29
N ASN A 172 -8.46 9.07 19.98
CA ASN A 172 -9.18 10.23 19.42
C ASN A 172 -10.58 10.38 20.01
N ASN A 173 -11.31 9.28 20.19
CA ASN A 173 -12.64 9.31 20.81
C ASN A 173 -12.59 9.68 22.30
N LEU A 174 -11.58 9.19 23.03
CA LEU A 174 -11.37 9.53 24.44
C LEU A 174 -11.08 11.01 24.59
N ASP A 175 -10.22 11.59 23.76
CA ASP A 175 -9.91 13.03 23.78
C ASP A 175 -11.16 13.88 23.56
N GLN A 176 -11.98 13.51 22.57
CA GLN A 176 -13.27 14.18 22.32
C GLN A 176 -14.22 14.04 23.51
N SER A 177 -14.28 12.85 24.12
CA SER A 177 -15.12 12.63 25.30
C SER A 177 -14.62 13.42 26.51
N ILE A 178 -13.31 13.50 26.75
CA ILE A 178 -12.71 14.26 27.84
C ILE A 178 -12.97 15.75 27.65
N LEU A 179 -12.74 16.28 26.44
CA LEU A 179 -13.04 17.68 26.11
C LEU A 179 -14.53 17.99 26.30
N SER A 180 -15.43 17.12 25.81
CA SER A 180 -16.86 17.30 26.02
C SER A 180 -17.23 17.31 27.50
N LYS A 181 -16.64 16.41 28.31
CA LYS A 181 -16.86 16.40 29.76
C LYS A 181 -16.28 17.65 30.43
N ALA A 182 -15.11 18.13 29.97
CA ALA A 182 -14.48 19.35 30.46
C ALA A 182 -15.38 20.57 30.24
N PHE A 183 -15.92 20.73 29.02
CA PHE A 183 -16.82 21.82 28.68
C PHE A 183 -18.15 21.78 29.44
N ARG A 184 -18.59 20.60 29.88
CA ARG A 184 -19.78 20.42 30.73
C ARG A 184 -19.51 20.54 32.23
N GLY A 185 -18.24 20.67 32.64
CA GLY A 185 -17.84 20.65 34.06
C GLY A 185 -17.88 19.25 34.69
N GLU A 186 -18.11 18.19 33.93
CA GLU A 186 -18.29 16.82 34.45
C GLU A 186 -16.95 16.11 34.80
N LEU A 187 -15.81 16.82 34.73
CA LEU A 187 -14.50 16.25 35.07
C LEU A 187 -14.21 16.25 36.57
N VAL A 188 -14.95 17.03 37.35
CA VAL A 188 -14.81 17.17 38.80
C VAL A 188 -16.20 17.23 39.43
N GLU A 189 -16.29 16.89 40.72
CA GLU A 189 -17.53 17.08 41.49
C GLU A 189 -17.92 18.56 41.48
N GLN A 190 -19.19 18.84 41.20
CA GLN A 190 -19.74 20.19 41.13
C GLN A 190 -20.33 20.58 42.49
N ASP A 191 -19.99 21.75 43.01
CA ASP A 191 -20.64 22.28 44.22
C ASP A 191 -22.04 22.79 43.84
N PRO A 192 -23.12 22.31 44.47
CA PRO A 192 -24.48 22.81 44.21
C PRO A 192 -24.66 24.31 44.47
N ASN A 193 -23.75 24.92 45.24
CA ASN A 193 -23.76 26.35 45.55
C ASN A 193 -22.99 27.19 44.53
N ASP A 194 -22.32 26.59 43.53
CA ASP A 194 -21.63 27.34 42.49
C ASP A 194 -22.61 28.16 41.64
N GLU A 195 -22.20 29.38 41.30
CA GLU A 195 -23.03 30.24 40.44
C GLU A 195 -23.17 29.64 39.02
N PRO A 196 -24.38 29.60 38.43
CA PRO A 196 -24.54 29.08 37.09
C PRO A 196 -23.75 29.92 36.08
N ALA A 197 -23.06 29.26 35.14
CA ALA A 197 -22.27 29.93 34.10
C ALA A 197 -23.07 30.95 33.26
N SER A 198 -24.39 30.78 33.15
CA SER A 198 -25.29 31.75 32.51
C SER A 198 -25.28 33.12 33.20
N VAL A 199 -25.17 33.16 34.52
CA VAL A 199 -25.13 34.41 35.32
C VAL A 199 -23.83 35.17 35.05
N LEU A 200 -22.70 34.46 34.97
CA LEU A 200 -21.40 35.04 34.62
C LEU A 200 -21.40 35.56 33.17
N LEU A 201 -21.98 34.79 32.23
CA LEU A 201 -22.09 35.19 30.83
C LEU A 201 -22.90 36.48 30.64
N GLU A 202 -24.03 36.62 31.35
CA GLU A 202 -24.80 37.87 31.33
C GLU A 202 -23.98 39.05 31.87
N ARG A 203 -23.18 38.83 32.92
CA ARG A 203 -22.33 39.85 33.52
C ARG A 203 -21.25 40.32 32.52
N ILE A 204 -20.57 39.37 31.86
CA ILE A 204 -19.57 39.64 30.82
C ILE A 204 -20.19 40.35 29.61
N GLN A 205 -21.39 39.94 29.17
CA GLN A 205 -22.09 40.60 28.06
C GLN A 205 -22.45 42.05 28.39
N LYS A 206 -23.02 42.31 29.57
CA LYS A 206 -23.32 43.67 30.04
C LYS A 206 -22.07 44.53 30.16
N GLU A 207 -20.95 43.97 30.63
CA GLU A 207 -19.67 44.69 30.70
C GLU A 207 -19.12 45.01 29.31
N ARG A 208 -19.12 44.06 28.38
CA ARG A 208 -18.70 44.27 26.99
C ARG A 208 -19.57 45.28 26.26
N GLU A 209 -20.88 45.30 26.51
CA GLU A 209 -21.78 46.31 25.95
C GLU A 209 -21.52 47.70 26.51
N LYS A 210 -21.26 47.82 27.82
CA LYS A 210 -20.84 49.07 28.46
C LYS A 210 -19.51 49.57 27.92
N GLU A 211 -18.54 48.70 27.65
CA GLU A 211 -17.29 49.08 26.99
C GLU A 211 -17.51 49.55 25.56
N LYS A 212 -18.31 48.84 24.75
CA LYS A 212 -18.66 49.25 23.38
C LYS A 212 -19.38 50.59 23.35
N THR A 213 -20.26 50.88 24.31
CA THR A 213 -20.92 52.19 24.42
C THR A 213 -19.96 53.28 24.86
N LYS A 214 -19.04 53.02 25.80
CA LYS A 214 -17.97 53.94 26.17
C LYS A 214 -17.08 54.31 24.96
N VAL A 215 -16.65 53.33 24.16
CA VAL A 215 -15.82 53.55 22.95
C VAL A 215 -16.57 54.36 21.87
N LYS A 216 -17.87 54.11 21.67
CA LYS A 216 -18.70 54.92 20.75
C LYS A 216 -18.87 56.37 21.23
N GLN A 217 -18.97 56.60 22.54
CA GLN A 217 -19.09 57.95 23.12
C GLN A 217 -17.77 58.75 23.07
N THR A 218 -16.61 58.12 23.24
CA THR A 218 -15.30 58.77 23.04
C THR A 218 -15.01 59.07 21.57
N GLY A 219 -15.45 58.23 20.63
CA GLY A 219 -15.38 58.51 19.20
C GLY A 219 -16.24 59.71 18.76
N ALA A 220 -17.47 59.81 19.27
CA ALA A 220 -18.39 60.91 18.95
C ALA A 220 -17.96 62.27 19.56
N LYS A 221 -17.24 62.27 20.70
CA LYS A 221 -16.67 63.50 21.28
C LYS A 221 -15.45 64.04 20.52
N LYS A 222 -14.72 63.20 19.78
CA LYS A 222 -13.56 63.62 18.94
C LYS A 222 -13.95 64.24 17.60
N LEU A 223 -15.21 64.10 17.17
CA LEU A 223 -15.74 64.67 15.92
C LEU A 223 -16.46 66.03 16.12
N LYS A 224 -16.50 66.55 17.35
CA LYS A 224 -17.15 67.82 17.70
C LYS A 224 -16.19 68.89 18.27
N ASN A 225 -14.88 68.65 18.18
CA ASN A 225 -13.84 69.66 18.42
C ASN A 225 -13.01 69.82 17.15
#